data_AF-A0A7S3GWA7-F1
#
_entry.id   AF-A0A7S3GWA7-F1
#
_cell.length_a   1.000
_cell.length_b   1.000
_cell.length_c   1.000
_cell.angle_alpha   90.00
_cell.angle_beta   90.00
_cell.angle_gamma   90.00
#
_symmetry.space_group_name_H-M   'P 1'
#
loop_
_entity.id
_entity.type
_entity.pdbx_description
1 polymer ?
#
loop_
_entity_poly.entity_id
_entity_poly.type
_entity_poly.pdbx_seq_one_letter_code
_entity_poly.pdbx_strand_id
1 'polypeptide(L)'
;VNGFSDYAECFWSASYFLQLIIEKYSPKAVLQTVKACAVLFGTENSSDDFQEGWSLAAVKRCAQMVKVESAEQLTEPSVLKIFKDVNAILREVCDAGNEYQELIKENTDLKDSLAEVNLLFEQSSGGARGSVFDAANKAALDAIKKELFTLEAMSSDSSEAIITALEQSVDLSKPTGTPLFEAYNAMCEEQEADLALQVRAAQGPLAQLAIQALVQQNEEKEGKKHLFLEALVFSKQLLEPWDRNDEAHMAVKKQIATYLKDQGIVPALVGQLAFWANEWKFMFGDCGDPAVVALLHLARYFPSIVKDEIEPNAGAVAFIRHNAEYHRANAGRSAFGAHRESAYSASVILEAFLDGKPEPPMPTKEELAARAPGGMGSGGFGGF
;
A
#
# COMPACT_ATOMS: atom_id res chain seq x y z
N VAL A 1 23.71 22.30 3.17
CA VAL A 1 25.15 22.26 3.51
C VAL A 1 25.88 21.88 2.23
N ASN A 2 26.67 22.78 1.65
CA ASN A 2 27.43 22.55 0.40
C ASN A 2 28.90 22.33 0.75
N GLY A 3 29.51 21.25 0.26
CA GLY A 3 30.98 21.11 0.27
C GLY A 3 31.60 19.79 0.73
N PHE A 4 30.95 18.63 0.59
CA PHE A 4 31.64 17.34 0.78
C PHE A 4 31.62 16.53 -0.51
N SER A 5 32.82 16.27 -1.05
CA SER A 5 33.09 15.21 -2.04
C SER A 5 33.04 13.81 -1.43
N ASP A 6 32.91 13.71 -0.09
CA ASP A 6 33.12 12.50 0.70
C ASP A 6 31.81 11.83 1.15
N TYR A 7 30.67 12.21 0.55
CA TYR A 7 29.38 11.62 0.92
C TYR A 7 29.40 10.09 0.72
N ALA A 8 29.97 9.59 -0.38
CA ALA A 8 30.03 8.16 -0.66
C ALA A 8 30.83 7.37 0.40
N GLU A 9 31.98 7.88 0.88
CA GLU A 9 32.78 7.22 1.94
C GLU A 9 32.13 7.32 3.33
N CYS A 10 31.48 8.45 3.65
CA CYS A 10 30.68 8.59 4.87
C CYS A 10 29.46 7.66 4.85
N PHE A 11 28.78 7.54 3.71
CA PHE A 11 27.68 6.59 3.53
C PHE A 11 28.17 5.16 3.67
N TRP A 12 29.24 4.75 2.99
CA TRP A 12 29.80 3.39 3.07
C TRP A 12 30.21 3.00 4.49
N SER A 13 30.89 3.91 5.20
CA SER A 13 31.27 3.67 6.60
C SER A 13 30.04 3.54 7.49
N ALA A 14 29.01 4.37 7.29
CA ALA A 14 27.75 4.28 8.01
C ALA A 14 27.00 2.97 7.70
N SER A 15 26.97 2.52 6.43
CA SER A 15 26.36 1.26 6.00
C SER A 15 26.92 0.07 6.77
N TYR A 16 28.25 0.00 6.89
CA TYR A 16 28.92 -1.05 7.65
C TYR A 16 28.58 -1.02 9.15
N PHE A 17 28.52 0.16 9.76
CA PHE A 17 28.10 0.28 11.16
C PHE A 17 26.63 -0.10 11.38
N LEU A 18 25.74 0.28 10.46
CA LEU A 18 24.33 -0.09 10.52
C LEU A 18 24.15 -1.61 10.39
N GLN A 19 24.88 -2.25 9.48
CA GLN A 19 24.93 -3.70 9.36
C GLN A 19 25.41 -4.38 10.66
N LEU A 20 26.51 -3.89 11.26
CA LEU A 20 27.01 -4.41 12.53
C LEU A 20 26.00 -4.26 13.67
N ILE A 21 25.22 -3.18 13.68
CA ILE A 21 24.15 -2.98 14.65
C ILE A 21 23.06 -4.05 14.45
N ILE A 22 22.63 -4.26 13.21
CA ILE A 22 21.65 -5.29 12.84
C ILE A 22 22.12 -6.68 13.31
N GLU A 23 23.37 -7.03 13.05
CA GLU A 23 23.92 -8.34 13.38
C GLU A 23 24.05 -8.60 14.88
N LYS A 24 24.36 -7.56 15.69
CA LYS A 24 24.86 -7.76 17.06
C LYS A 24 23.97 -7.24 18.18
N TYR A 25 22.99 -6.40 17.88
CA TYR A 25 22.22 -5.72 18.92
C TYR A 25 20.85 -6.37 19.18
N SER A 26 20.16 -5.82 20.19
CA SER A 26 18.81 -6.24 20.61
C SER A 26 17.77 -6.04 19.49
N PRO A 27 16.68 -6.82 19.45
CA PRO A 27 15.61 -6.67 18.45
C PRO A 27 15.10 -5.23 18.27
N LYS A 28 14.93 -4.49 19.37
CA LYS A 28 14.52 -3.08 19.34
C LYS A 28 15.49 -2.19 18.56
N ALA A 29 16.79 -2.38 18.77
CA ALA A 29 17.82 -1.61 18.07
C ALA A 29 17.88 -2.00 16.59
N VAL A 30 17.79 -3.30 16.30
CA VAL A 30 17.73 -3.83 14.93
C VAL A 30 16.59 -3.18 14.16
N LEU A 31 15.37 -3.18 14.69
CA LEU A 31 14.20 -2.58 14.03
C LEU A 31 14.40 -1.07 13.76
N GLN A 32 14.93 -0.31 14.72
CA GLN A 32 15.18 1.11 14.52
C GLN A 32 16.24 1.37 13.44
N THR A 33 17.27 0.54 13.39
CA THR A 33 18.31 0.61 12.37
C THR A 33 17.78 0.25 10.99
N VAL A 34 16.98 -0.80 10.88
CA VAL A 34 16.35 -1.22 9.61
C VAL A 34 15.41 -0.13 9.07
N LYS A 35 14.56 0.46 9.93
CA LYS A 35 13.73 1.64 9.57
C LYS A 35 14.57 2.78 9.00
N ALA A 36 15.70 3.09 9.64
CA ALA A 36 16.59 4.14 9.17
C ALA A 36 17.21 3.79 7.81
N CYS A 37 17.60 2.53 7.60
CA CYS A 37 18.12 2.07 6.32
C CYS A 37 17.07 2.15 5.20
N ALA A 38 15.84 1.69 5.45
CA ALA A 38 14.74 1.75 4.49
C ALA A 38 14.43 3.21 4.06
N VAL A 39 14.41 4.14 5.01
CA VAL A 39 14.25 5.58 4.72
C VAL A 39 15.38 6.12 3.85
N LEU A 40 16.63 5.73 4.14
CA LEU A 40 17.79 6.16 3.37
C LEU A 40 17.78 5.61 1.94
N PHE A 41 17.33 4.36 1.75
CA PHE A 41 17.17 3.76 0.42
C PHE A 41 16.18 4.55 -0.44
N GLY A 42 15.08 5.04 0.15
CA GLY A 42 14.10 5.90 -0.52
C GLY A 42 14.61 7.29 -0.92
N THR A 43 15.87 7.64 -0.65
CA THR A 43 16.48 8.91 -1.08
C THR A 43 17.50 8.64 -2.21
N GLU A 44 17.32 9.29 -3.36
CA GLU A 44 17.88 8.98 -4.70
C GLU A 44 19.43 8.85 -4.89
N ASN A 45 20.24 8.44 -3.90
CA ASN A 45 21.71 8.43 -4.02
C ASN A 45 22.45 7.25 -3.31
N SER A 46 21.85 6.07 -3.14
CA SER A 46 22.55 4.95 -2.49
C SER A 46 23.30 4.05 -3.47
N SER A 47 24.59 3.78 -3.20
CA SER A 47 25.41 2.77 -3.89
C SER A 47 24.83 1.35 -3.73
N ASP A 48 24.98 0.50 -4.74
CA ASP A 48 24.56 -0.92 -4.76
C ASP A 48 24.96 -1.69 -3.48
N ASP A 49 26.14 -1.44 -2.91
CA ASP A 49 26.58 -2.08 -1.65
C ASP A 49 25.75 -1.72 -0.41
N PHE A 50 25.18 -0.50 -0.37
CA PHE A 50 24.21 -0.14 0.68
C PHE A 50 22.89 -0.84 0.44
N GLN A 51 22.53 -1.14 -0.81
CA GLN A 51 21.25 -1.71 -1.13
C GLN A 51 21.16 -3.12 -0.50
N GLU A 52 22.10 -4.01 -0.78
CA GLU A 52 21.99 -5.42 -0.35
C GLU A 52 22.50 -5.73 1.09
N GLY A 53 23.47 -4.98 1.61
CA GLY A 53 24.21 -5.39 2.81
C GLY A 53 23.38 -5.40 4.11
N TRP A 54 22.59 -4.36 4.37
CA TRP A 54 21.80 -4.27 5.60
C TRP A 54 20.55 -5.15 5.55
N SER A 55 19.93 -5.29 4.38
CA SER A 55 18.72 -6.07 4.18
C SER A 55 19.02 -7.55 4.34
N LEU A 56 20.09 -8.06 3.72
CA LEU A 56 20.55 -9.43 3.92
C LEU A 56 20.89 -9.71 5.39
N ALA A 57 21.58 -8.79 6.06
CA ALA A 57 21.88 -8.92 7.49
C ALA A 57 20.61 -8.94 8.34
N ALA A 58 19.60 -8.13 8.00
CA ALA A 58 18.31 -8.09 8.70
C ALA A 58 17.57 -9.42 8.56
N VAL A 59 17.48 -9.98 7.34
CA VAL A 59 16.82 -11.27 7.11
C VAL A 59 17.52 -12.41 7.85
N LYS A 60 18.86 -12.49 7.78
CA LYS A 60 19.64 -13.47 8.54
C LYS A 60 19.44 -13.32 10.05
N ARG A 61 19.35 -12.08 10.53
CA ARG A 61 19.09 -11.80 11.94
C ARG A 61 17.70 -12.27 12.35
N CYS A 62 16.70 -12.08 11.51
CA CYS A 62 15.35 -12.60 11.72
C CYS A 62 15.34 -14.12 11.88
N ALA A 63 16.03 -14.86 11.00
CA ALA A 63 16.16 -16.31 11.12
C ALA A 63 16.73 -16.73 12.49
N GLN A 64 17.79 -16.05 12.95
CA GLN A 64 18.38 -16.31 14.28
C GLN A 64 17.43 -16.00 15.44
N MET A 65 16.57 -14.99 15.29
CA MET A 65 15.63 -14.58 16.33
C MET A 65 14.47 -15.56 16.46
N VAL A 66 13.97 -16.11 15.36
CA VAL A 66 12.81 -17.03 15.32
C VAL A 66 13.13 -18.42 15.90
N LYS A 67 14.40 -18.73 16.16
CA LYS A 67 14.80 -20.04 16.67
C LYS A 67 14.18 -20.33 18.04
N VAL A 68 13.38 -21.39 18.11
CA VAL A 68 12.74 -21.89 19.34
C VAL A 68 13.24 -23.32 19.61
N GLU A 69 13.56 -23.64 20.86
CA GLU A 69 14.16 -24.95 21.23
C GLU A 69 13.12 -25.99 21.64
N SER A 70 11.89 -25.59 21.98
CA SER A 70 10.83 -26.52 22.38
C SER A 70 9.41 -25.97 22.18
N ALA A 71 8.41 -26.86 22.13
CA ALA A 71 7.00 -26.48 21.98
C ALA A 71 6.46 -25.65 23.16
N GLU A 72 7.00 -25.84 24.37
CA GLU A 72 6.59 -25.11 25.57
C GLU A 72 6.93 -23.62 25.47
N GLN A 73 8.10 -23.30 24.88
CA GLN A 73 8.56 -21.92 24.68
C GLN A 73 7.62 -21.13 23.77
N LEU A 74 6.90 -21.80 22.87
CA LEU A 74 5.92 -21.13 22.01
C LEU A 74 4.88 -20.37 22.83
N THR A 75 4.52 -20.79 24.04
CA THR A 75 3.51 -20.04 24.82
C THR A 75 4.08 -18.85 25.60
N GLU A 76 5.39 -18.63 25.58
CA GLU A 76 6.02 -17.57 26.36
C GLU A 76 5.77 -16.17 25.74
N PRO A 77 5.44 -15.15 26.55
CA PRO A 77 5.28 -13.78 26.06
C PRO A 77 6.53 -13.21 25.35
N SER A 78 7.73 -13.67 25.74
CA SER A 78 9.01 -13.37 25.10
C SER A 78 9.03 -13.82 23.65
N VAL A 79 8.50 -15.01 23.36
CA VAL A 79 8.47 -15.60 22.02
C VAL A 79 7.45 -14.89 21.13
N LEU A 80 6.26 -14.58 21.63
CA LEU A 80 5.30 -13.74 20.90
C LEU A 80 5.91 -12.38 20.51
N LYS A 81 6.70 -11.79 21.41
CA LYS A 81 7.39 -10.52 21.12
C LYS A 81 8.45 -10.70 20.03
N ILE A 82 9.22 -11.79 20.06
CA ILE A 82 10.19 -12.13 19.02
C ILE A 82 9.50 -12.20 17.65
N PHE A 83 8.40 -12.94 17.53
CA PHE A 83 7.66 -13.06 16.27
C PHE A 83 7.18 -11.69 15.76
N LYS A 84 6.68 -10.83 16.65
CA LYS A 84 6.28 -9.46 16.29
C LYS A 84 7.45 -8.59 15.86
N ASP A 85 8.56 -8.65 16.56
CA ASP A 85 9.77 -7.87 16.24
C ASP A 85 10.33 -8.31 14.89
N VAL A 86 10.36 -9.62 14.61
CA VAL A 86 10.79 -10.19 13.33
C VAL A 86 9.86 -9.79 12.19
N ASN A 87 8.55 -9.89 12.39
CA ASN A 87 7.55 -9.45 11.41
C ASN A 87 7.73 -7.97 11.06
N ALA A 88 7.90 -7.12 12.08
CA ALA A 88 8.18 -5.71 11.88
C ALA A 88 9.49 -5.45 11.12
N ILE A 89 10.56 -6.22 11.37
CA ILE A 89 11.82 -6.07 10.65
C ILE A 89 11.68 -6.48 9.18
N LEU A 90 11.12 -7.66 8.90
CA LEU A 90 10.94 -8.15 7.52
C LEU A 90 10.08 -7.19 6.70
N ARG A 91 9.05 -6.62 7.33
CA ARG A 91 8.17 -5.67 6.68
C ARG A 91 8.89 -4.39 6.25
N GLU A 92 9.75 -3.83 7.11
CA GLU A 92 10.55 -2.66 6.75
C GLU A 92 11.61 -2.99 5.66
N VAL A 93 12.06 -4.25 5.60
CA VAL A 93 12.89 -4.73 4.48
C VAL A 93 12.07 -4.76 3.18
N CYS A 94 10.84 -5.28 3.21
CA CYS A 94 9.93 -5.29 2.06
C CYS A 94 9.56 -3.88 1.58
N ASP A 95 9.30 -2.95 2.51
CA ASP A 95 8.95 -1.55 2.21
C ASP A 95 10.04 -0.81 1.43
N ALA A 96 11.29 -1.29 1.50
CA ALA A 96 12.39 -0.72 0.73
C ALA A 96 12.31 -1.08 -0.77
N GLY A 97 11.66 -2.18 -1.17
CA GLY A 97 11.46 -2.51 -2.59
C GLY A 97 11.40 -4.01 -2.91
N ASN A 98 10.98 -4.31 -4.15
CA ASN A 98 10.74 -5.68 -4.61
C ASN A 98 11.99 -6.58 -4.60
N GLU A 99 13.18 -6.05 -4.89
CA GLU A 99 14.43 -6.82 -4.86
C GLU A 99 14.75 -7.40 -3.47
N TYR A 100 14.32 -6.72 -2.40
CA TYR A 100 14.50 -7.22 -1.03
C TYR A 100 13.48 -8.28 -0.64
N GLN A 101 12.31 -8.29 -1.27
CA GLN A 101 11.36 -9.39 -1.11
C GLN A 101 11.96 -10.69 -1.65
N GLU A 102 12.64 -10.63 -2.81
CA GLU A 102 13.38 -11.78 -3.36
C GLU A 102 14.48 -12.25 -2.40
N LEU A 103 15.20 -11.34 -1.73
CA LEU A 103 16.17 -11.72 -0.70
C LEU A 103 15.56 -12.46 0.49
N ILE A 104 14.34 -12.11 0.92
CA ILE A 104 13.62 -12.84 1.97
C ILE A 104 13.23 -14.24 1.47
N LYS A 105 12.70 -14.32 0.25
CA LYS A 105 12.29 -15.58 -0.40
C LYS A 105 13.48 -16.52 -0.58
N GLU A 106 14.64 -16.02 -0.97
CA GLU A 106 15.83 -16.86 -1.20
C GLU A 106 16.54 -17.26 0.10
N ASN A 107 16.12 -16.74 1.26
CA ASN A 107 16.76 -17.03 2.54
C ASN A 107 16.34 -18.39 3.12
N THR A 108 17.14 -19.42 2.83
CA THR A 108 16.92 -20.79 3.33
C THR A 108 16.88 -20.86 4.86
N ASP A 109 17.75 -20.13 5.57
CA ASP A 109 17.82 -20.19 7.05
C ASP A 109 16.50 -19.73 7.69
N LEU A 110 15.88 -18.68 7.14
CA LEU A 110 14.58 -18.20 7.59
C LEU A 110 13.49 -19.24 7.31
N LYS A 111 13.46 -19.80 6.10
CA LYS A 111 12.49 -20.85 5.71
C LYS A 111 12.58 -22.08 6.60
N ASP A 112 13.79 -22.55 6.88
CA ASP A 112 14.04 -23.70 7.75
C ASP A 112 13.58 -23.41 9.19
N SER A 113 13.88 -22.21 9.70
CA SER A 113 13.46 -21.78 11.05
C SER A 113 11.93 -21.69 11.16
N LEU A 114 11.26 -21.15 10.15
CA LEU A 114 9.80 -21.06 10.11
C LEU A 114 9.16 -22.46 10.06
N ALA A 115 9.70 -23.35 9.22
CA ALA A 115 9.24 -24.74 9.12
C ALA A 115 9.41 -25.52 10.43
N GLU A 116 10.55 -25.35 11.13
CA GLU A 116 10.80 -25.96 12.43
C GLU A 116 9.77 -25.50 13.47
N VAL A 117 9.52 -24.18 13.56
CA VAL A 117 8.52 -23.62 14.46
C VAL A 117 7.12 -24.14 14.13
N ASN A 118 6.76 -24.23 12.85
CA ASN A 118 5.46 -24.73 12.42
C ASN A 118 5.26 -26.19 12.85
N LEU A 119 6.28 -27.02 12.70
CA LEU A 119 6.26 -28.41 13.14
C LEU A 119 6.11 -28.52 14.66
N LEU A 120 6.79 -27.68 15.45
CA LEU A 120 6.59 -27.59 16.90
C LEU A 120 5.15 -27.16 17.25
N PHE A 121 4.57 -26.25 16.46
CA PHE A 121 3.18 -25.81 16.59
C PHE A 121 2.19 -26.95 16.36
N GLU A 122 2.36 -27.72 15.30
CA GLU A 122 1.52 -28.88 14.98
C GLU A 122 1.61 -29.96 16.07
N GLN A 123 2.82 -30.22 16.57
CA GLN A 123 3.02 -31.15 17.69
C GLN A 123 2.34 -30.68 18.98
N SER A 124 2.38 -29.36 19.25
CA SER A 124 1.74 -28.77 20.43
C SER A 124 0.20 -28.82 20.36
N SER A 125 -0.38 -28.80 19.15
CA SER A 125 -1.83 -28.75 18.91
C SER A 125 -2.46 -30.13 18.64
N GLY A 126 -1.71 -31.09 18.10
CA GLY A 126 -2.18 -32.44 17.75
C GLY A 126 -1.95 -33.53 18.80
N GLY A 127 -1.22 -33.24 19.89
CA GLY A 127 -0.93 -34.22 20.94
C GLY A 127 -2.14 -34.52 21.85
N ALA A 128 -2.34 -35.80 22.18
CA ALA A 128 -3.39 -36.33 23.08
C ALA A 128 -3.36 -35.84 24.55
N ARG A 129 -2.67 -34.73 24.84
CA ARG A 129 -2.67 -33.99 26.11
C ARG A 129 -3.49 -32.69 26.01
N GLY A 130 -4.59 -32.73 25.25
CA GLY A 130 -5.49 -31.60 24.98
C GLY A 130 -6.24 -31.02 26.19
N SER A 131 -5.65 -30.97 27.39
CA SER A 131 -6.33 -30.48 28.61
C SER A 131 -5.50 -29.51 29.47
N VAL A 132 -4.39 -28.92 29.00
CA VAL A 132 -3.56 -28.03 29.85
C VAL A 132 -3.20 -26.70 29.20
N PHE A 133 -3.94 -26.27 28.18
CA PHE A 133 -3.91 -24.86 27.82
C PHE A 133 -5.15 -24.20 28.42
N ASP A 134 -4.93 -23.40 29.46
CA ASP A 134 -5.93 -22.44 29.89
C ASP A 134 -6.30 -21.51 28.70
N ALA A 135 -7.40 -20.78 28.83
CA ALA A 135 -7.87 -19.90 27.76
C ALA A 135 -6.81 -18.84 27.34
N ALA A 136 -5.88 -18.47 28.24
CA ALA A 136 -4.84 -17.50 27.97
C ALA A 136 -3.71 -18.09 27.10
N ASN A 137 -3.29 -19.33 27.38
CA ASN A 137 -2.28 -20.01 26.58
C ASN A 137 -2.80 -20.37 25.19
N LYS A 138 -4.10 -20.69 25.07
CA LYS A 138 -4.73 -20.87 23.75
C LYS A 138 -4.69 -19.58 22.93
N ALA A 139 -5.02 -18.44 23.54
CA ALA A 139 -4.95 -17.16 22.86
C ALA A 139 -3.50 -16.77 22.47
N ALA A 140 -2.51 -17.10 23.30
CA ALA A 140 -1.10 -16.89 22.98
C ALA A 140 -0.65 -17.76 21.79
N LEU A 141 -1.04 -19.04 21.76
CA LEU A 141 -0.78 -19.94 20.64
C LEU A 141 -1.43 -19.45 19.35
N ASP A 142 -2.71 -19.05 19.40
CA ASP A 142 -3.42 -18.51 18.24
C ASP A 142 -2.75 -17.22 17.72
N ALA A 143 -2.27 -16.37 18.62
CA ALA A 143 -1.54 -15.15 18.25
C ALA A 143 -0.21 -15.46 17.54
N ILE A 144 0.55 -16.44 18.03
CA ILE A 144 1.82 -16.80 17.40
C ILE A 144 1.61 -17.51 16.08
N LYS A 145 0.61 -18.39 16.00
CA LYS A 145 0.23 -19.02 14.73
C LYS A 145 -0.09 -17.96 13.67
N LYS A 146 -0.80 -16.91 14.06
CA LYS A 146 -1.12 -15.77 13.20
C LYS A 146 0.15 -14.99 12.76
N GLU A 147 1.08 -14.73 13.67
CA GLU A 147 2.37 -14.08 13.32
C GLU A 147 3.22 -14.96 12.41
N LEU A 148 3.36 -16.25 12.74
CA LEU A 148 4.13 -17.22 11.97
C LEU A 148 3.59 -17.37 10.55
N PHE A 149 2.27 -17.49 10.41
CA PHE A 149 1.62 -17.53 9.11
C PHE A 149 1.89 -16.26 8.28
N THR A 150 1.95 -15.09 8.94
CA THR A 150 2.32 -13.83 8.28
C THR A 150 3.78 -13.83 7.81
N LEU A 151 4.70 -14.33 8.64
CA LEU A 151 6.12 -14.46 8.27
C LEU A 151 6.34 -15.40 7.09
N GLU A 152 5.70 -16.57 7.12
CA GLU A 152 5.78 -17.54 6.03
C GLU A 152 5.26 -16.96 4.73
N ALA A 153 4.13 -16.25 4.79
CA ALA A 153 3.57 -15.61 3.63
C ALA A 153 4.50 -14.54 3.05
N MET A 154 5.18 -13.74 3.88
CA MET A 154 6.19 -12.77 3.42
C MET A 154 7.44 -13.42 2.80
N SER A 155 7.72 -14.67 3.16
CA SER A 155 8.78 -15.47 2.53
C SER A 155 8.32 -16.30 1.31
N SER A 156 7.03 -16.22 0.97
CA SER A 156 6.40 -17.01 -0.09
C SER A 156 6.41 -16.30 -1.43
N ASP A 157 6.47 -17.08 -2.52
CA ASP A 157 6.31 -16.58 -3.89
C ASP A 157 4.84 -16.46 -4.31
N SER A 158 3.91 -16.79 -3.41
CA SER A 158 2.48 -16.86 -3.70
C SER A 158 1.75 -15.63 -3.19
N SER A 159 1.26 -14.79 -4.11
CA SER A 159 0.35 -13.70 -3.79
C SER A 159 -0.89 -14.19 -3.03
N GLU A 160 -1.37 -15.40 -3.31
CA GLU A 160 -2.46 -16.06 -2.58
C GLU A 160 -2.11 -16.33 -1.11
N ALA A 161 -0.89 -16.79 -0.81
CA ALA A 161 -0.44 -16.97 0.56
C ALA A 161 -0.34 -15.62 1.30
N ILE A 162 0.23 -14.60 0.63
CA ILE A 162 0.34 -13.24 1.17
C ILE A 162 -1.03 -12.67 1.51
N ILE A 163 -1.98 -12.65 0.56
CA ILE A 163 -3.32 -12.10 0.80
C ILE A 163 -4.03 -12.87 1.91
N THR A 164 -3.88 -14.19 1.99
CA THR A 164 -4.49 -14.99 3.06
C THR A 164 -3.96 -14.60 4.43
N ALA A 165 -2.65 -14.37 4.55
CA ALA A 165 -2.06 -13.93 5.80
C ALA A 165 -2.48 -12.53 6.18
N LEU A 166 -2.51 -11.61 5.22
CA LEU A 166 -2.94 -10.23 5.46
C LEU A 166 -4.40 -10.18 5.91
N GLU A 167 -5.30 -10.95 5.30
CA GLU A 167 -6.70 -11.04 5.72
C GLU A 167 -6.85 -11.58 7.15
N GLN A 168 -6.05 -12.58 7.54
CA GLN A 168 -6.03 -13.06 8.93
C GLN A 168 -5.40 -12.04 9.88
N SER A 169 -4.49 -11.20 9.38
CA SER A 169 -3.81 -10.13 10.13
C SER A 169 -4.75 -9.00 10.54
N VAL A 170 -5.75 -8.68 9.71
CA VAL A 170 -6.68 -7.57 9.92
C VAL A 170 -7.34 -7.65 11.31
N ASP A 171 -7.24 -6.56 12.06
CA ASP A 171 -7.97 -6.34 13.31
C ASP A 171 -8.76 -5.03 13.19
N LEU A 172 -10.05 -5.15 12.87
CA LEU A 172 -10.95 -3.99 12.72
C LEU A 172 -11.16 -3.21 14.02
N SER A 173 -10.83 -3.79 15.19
CA SER A 173 -10.87 -3.09 16.47
C SER A 173 -9.65 -2.18 16.69
N LYS A 174 -8.53 -2.48 16.01
CA LYS A 174 -7.26 -1.74 16.05
C LYS A 174 -6.68 -1.60 14.64
N PRO A 175 -7.36 -0.87 13.75
CA PRO A 175 -7.00 -0.85 12.34
C PRO A 175 -5.65 -0.15 12.12
N THR A 176 -4.79 -0.80 11.34
CA THR A 176 -3.54 -0.28 10.79
C THR A 176 -3.62 -0.43 9.27
N GLY A 177 -2.99 0.44 8.48
CA GLY A 177 -3.13 0.36 7.02
C GLY A 177 -2.07 -0.54 6.36
N THR A 178 -1.10 -0.99 7.13
CA THR A 178 -0.07 -1.93 6.69
C THR A 178 -0.60 -3.13 5.90
N PRO A 179 -1.69 -3.82 6.33
CA PRO A 179 -2.25 -4.91 5.52
C PRO A 179 -2.75 -4.48 4.15
N LEU A 180 -3.21 -3.23 4.00
CA LEU A 180 -3.69 -2.69 2.72
C LEU A 180 -2.53 -2.38 1.78
N PHE A 181 -1.44 -1.81 2.31
CA PHE A 181 -0.23 -1.53 1.54
C PHE A 181 0.43 -2.81 1.02
N GLU A 182 0.57 -3.82 1.87
CA GLU A 182 1.14 -5.10 1.48
C GLU A 182 0.24 -5.85 0.48
N ALA A 183 -1.08 -5.78 0.67
CA ALA A 183 -2.03 -6.39 -0.25
C ALA A 183 -1.96 -5.71 -1.63
N TYR A 184 -1.77 -4.40 -1.66
CA TYR A 184 -1.52 -3.65 -2.88
C TYR A 184 -0.25 -4.14 -3.60
N ASN A 185 0.86 -4.32 -2.88
CA ASN A 185 2.12 -4.81 -3.47
C ASN A 185 2.02 -6.25 -3.98
N ALA A 186 1.24 -7.10 -3.31
CA ALA A 186 1.10 -8.52 -3.67
C ALA A 186 0.15 -8.75 -4.87
N MET A 187 -0.83 -7.87 -5.07
CA MET A 187 -1.80 -7.99 -6.16
C MET A 187 -1.39 -7.09 -7.33
N CYS A 188 -0.69 -7.68 -8.31
CA CYS A 188 -0.44 -6.99 -9.57
C CYS A 188 -1.69 -7.01 -10.47
N GLU A 189 -1.70 -6.24 -11.55
CA GLU A 189 -2.80 -6.24 -12.53
C GLU A 189 -2.38 -6.92 -13.84
N GLU A 190 -1.54 -7.94 -13.77
CA GLU A 190 -0.93 -8.52 -14.98
C GLU A 190 -1.44 -9.92 -15.32
N GLN A 191 -2.14 -10.60 -14.41
CA GLN A 191 -2.57 -12.01 -14.61
C GLN A 191 -3.98 -12.31 -14.07
N GLU A 192 -4.64 -13.34 -14.63
CA GLU A 192 -5.98 -13.79 -14.21
C GLU A 192 -6.02 -14.22 -12.73
N ALA A 193 -4.93 -14.82 -12.24
CA ALA A 193 -4.78 -15.19 -10.83
C ALA A 193 -4.87 -13.96 -9.90
N ASP A 194 -4.29 -12.83 -10.32
CA ASP A 194 -4.33 -11.59 -9.53
C ASP A 194 -5.73 -10.98 -9.51
N LEU A 195 -6.48 -11.08 -10.62
CA LEU A 195 -7.88 -10.64 -10.65
C LEU A 195 -8.76 -11.44 -9.68
N ALA A 196 -8.57 -12.75 -9.60
CA ALA A 196 -9.28 -13.59 -8.63
C ALA A 196 -8.94 -13.18 -7.17
N LEU A 197 -7.67 -12.86 -6.90
CA LEU A 197 -7.23 -12.34 -5.59
C LEU A 197 -7.88 -10.99 -5.27
N GLN A 198 -7.94 -10.07 -6.21
CA GLN A 198 -8.58 -8.78 -6.02
C GLN A 198 -10.08 -8.91 -5.75
N VAL A 199 -10.77 -9.84 -6.44
CA VAL A 199 -12.18 -10.17 -6.16
C VAL A 199 -12.37 -10.65 -4.72
N ARG A 200 -11.46 -11.50 -4.23
CA ARG A 200 -11.50 -11.98 -2.84
C ARG A 200 -11.22 -10.87 -1.85
N ALA A 201 -10.15 -10.09 -2.07
CA ALA A 201 -9.77 -8.98 -1.21
C ALA A 201 -10.90 -7.92 -1.12
N ALA A 202 -11.65 -7.71 -2.20
CA ALA A 202 -12.81 -6.83 -2.24
C ALA A 202 -14.02 -7.34 -1.42
N GLN A 203 -14.13 -8.65 -1.19
CA GLN A 203 -15.19 -9.28 -0.37
C GLN A 203 -14.77 -9.44 1.10
N GLY A 204 -13.47 -9.43 1.37
CA GLY A 204 -12.89 -9.85 2.64
C GLY A 204 -12.61 -8.72 3.65
N PRO A 205 -11.87 -9.05 4.72
CA PRO A 205 -11.50 -8.11 5.78
C PRO A 205 -10.67 -6.90 5.29
N LEU A 206 -9.93 -7.03 4.20
CA LEU A 206 -9.11 -5.94 3.64
C LEU A 206 -10.01 -4.79 3.11
N ALA A 207 -11.06 -5.11 2.35
CA ALA A 207 -12.04 -4.11 1.91
C ALA A 207 -12.77 -3.45 3.08
N GLN A 208 -13.16 -4.24 4.10
CA GLN A 208 -13.82 -3.71 5.29
C GLN A 208 -12.90 -2.73 6.05
N LEU A 209 -11.62 -3.09 6.20
CA LEU A 209 -10.61 -2.22 6.81
C LEU A 209 -10.42 -0.92 6.02
N ALA A 210 -10.31 -1.01 4.69
CA ALA A 210 -10.19 0.17 3.83
C ALA A 210 -11.41 1.09 3.97
N ILE A 211 -12.63 0.55 3.89
CA ILE A 211 -13.85 1.36 4.00
C ILE A 211 -13.99 1.96 5.40
N GLN A 212 -13.73 1.19 6.45
CA GLN A 212 -13.74 1.70 7.83
C GLN A 212 -12.73 2.86 8.02
N ALA A 213 -11.55 2.78 7.40
CA ALA A 213 -10.55 3.85 7.44
C ALA A 213 -11.05 5.14 6.79
N LEU A 214 -11.71 5.04 5.63
CA LEU A 214 -12.28 6.19 4.94
C LEU A 214 -13.42 6.83 5.74
N VAL A 215 -14.29 6.02 6.32
CA VAL A 215 -15.39 6.51 7.17
C VAL A 215 -14.85 7.18 8.44
N GLN A 216 -13.89 6.57 9.13
CA GLN A 216 -13.30 7.13 10.35
C GLN A 216 -12.61 8.48 10.13
N GLN A 217 -11.99 8.69 8.96
CA GLN A 217 -11.37 9.97 8.66
C GLN A 217 -12.40 11.10 8.54
N ASN A 218 -13.61 10.80 8.04
CA ASN A 218 -14.72 11.74 7.98
C ASN A 218 -15.30 12.09 9.36
N GLU A 219 -15.04 11.28 10.40
CA GLU A 219 -15.66 11.36 11.73
C GLU A 219 -14.78 11.96 12.85
N GLU A 220 -13.63 12.58 12.52
CA GLU A 220 -12.60 13.18 13.42
C GLU A 220 -11.44 12.24 13.86
N LYS A 221 -10.21 12.57 13.40
CA LYS A 221 -8.91 12.51 14.12
C LYS A 221 -7.72 12.78 13.19
N GLU A 222 -6.83 13.70 13.57
CA GLU A 222 -5.50 13.92 12.94
C GLU A 222 -4.54 12.71 13.02
N GLY A 223 -4.95 11.60 13.62
CA GLY A 223 -4.05 10.52 14.06
C GLY A 223 -3.87 9.33 13.10
N LYS A 224 -4.52 9.28 11.93
CA LYS A 224 -4.49 8.08 11.05
C LYS A 224 -4.23 8.36 9.57
N LYS A 225 -3.43 9.40 9.25
CA LYS A 225 -3.11 9.79 7.86
C LYS A 225 -2.64 8.62 6.98
N HIS A 226 -1.76 7.75 7.50
CA HIS A 226 -1.22 6.61 6.75
C HIS A 226 -2.29 5.57 6.41
N LEU A 227 -3.06 5.12 7.41
CA LEU A 227 -4.17 4.19 7.20
C LEU A 227 -5.18 4.72 6.17
N PHE A 228 -5.49 6.01 6.23
CA PHE A 228 -6.41 6.64 5.29
C PHE A 228 -5.85 6.68 3.86
N LEU A 229 -4.59 7.07 3.69
CA LEU A 229 -3.93 7.07 2.38
C LEU A 229 -3.83 5.65 1.79
N GLU A 230 -3.39 4.69 2.60
CA GLU A 230 -3.26 3.28 2.19
C GLU A 230 -4.62 2.69 1.80
N ALA A 231 -5.69 3.05 2.52
CA ALA A 231 -7.06 2.67 2.15
C ALA A 231 -7.51 3.26 0.81
N LEU A 232 -7.16 4.52 0.52
CA LEU A 232 -7.47 5.15 -0.75
C LEU A 232 -6.70 4.53 -1.91
N VAL A 233 -5.39 4.31 -1.74
CA VAL A 233 -4.53 3.68 -2.76
C VAL A 233 -5.01 2.26 -3.06
N PHE A 234 -5.27 1.47 -2.02
CA PHE A 234 -5.82 0.13 -2.15
C PHE A 234 -7.17 0.12 -2.89
N SER A 235 -8.09 1.03 -2.52
CA SER A 235 -9.41 1.13 -3.17
C SER A 235 -9.29 1.57 -4.63
N LYS A 236 -8.37 2.50 -4.94
CA LYS A 236 -8.08 2.93 -6.32
C LYS A 236 -7.60 1.73 -7.14
N GLN A 237 -6.62 0.97 -6.65
CA GLN A 237 -6.08 -0.20 -7.33
C GLN A 237 -7.17 -1.24 -7.63
N LEU A 238 -8.01 -1.59 -6.66
CA LEU A 238 -9.09 -2.56 -6.88
C LEU A 238 -10.07 -2.12 -7.99
N LEU A 239 -10.29 -0.81 -8.15
CA LEU A 239 -11.27 -0.24 -9.07
C LEU A 239 -10.70 0.16 -10.43
N GLU A 240 -9.41 0.47 -10.51
CA GLU A 240 -8.76 0.90 -11.75
C GLU A 240 -8.53 -0.32 -12.65
N PRO A 241 -8.90 -0.27 -13.94
CA PRO A 241 -8.58 -1.33 -14.89
C PRO A 241 -7.26 -1.02 -15.62
N TRP A 242 -6.31 -1.96 -15.60
CA TRP A 242 -5.14 -1.96 -16.49
C TRP A 242 -5.48 -1.99 -17.99
N ASP A 243 -6.48 -2.76 -18.44
CA ASP A 243 -7.01 -2.70 -19.82
C ASP A 243 -8.52 -2.44 -19.83
N ARG A 244 -8.91 -1.30 -20.40
CA ARG A 244 -10.30 -0.87 -20.57
C ARG A 244 -10.98 -1.46 -21.80
N ASN A 245 -10.22 -2.02 -22.73
CA ASN A 245 -10.74 -2.60 -23.96
C ASN A 245 -11.07 -4.09 -23.81
N ASP A 246 -10.60 -4.72 -22.73
CA ASP A 246 -10.93 -6.10 -22.40
C ASP A 246 -12.27 -6.16 -21.62
N GLU A 247 -13.31 -6.67 -22.30
CA GLU A 247 -14.64 -6.82 -21.72
C GLU A 247 -14.68 -7.78 -20.52
N ALA A 248 -13.90 -8.86 -20.54
CA ALA A 248 -13.87 -9.85 -19.46
C ALA A 248 -13.23 -9.23 -18.22
N HIS A 249 -12.11 -8.53 -18.41
CA HIS A 249 -11.46 -7.79 -17.34
C HIS A 249 -12.38 -6.70 -16.74
N MET A 250 -13.03 -5.91 -17.59
CA MET A 250 -13.99 -4.88 -17.15
C MET A 250 -15.19 -5.47 -16.40
N ALA A 251 -15.65 -6.67 -16.76
CA ALA A 251 -16.71 -7.37 -16.04
C ALA A 251 -16.28 -7.75 -14.61
N VAL A 252 -15.05 -8.24 -14.44
CA VAL A 252 -14.48 -8.56 -13.11
C VAL A 252 -14.30 -7.29 -12.28
N LYS A 253 -13.76 -6.20 -12.85
CA LYS A 253 -13.64 -4.93 -12.14
C LYS A 253 -14.99 -4.34 -11.74
N LYS A 254 -16.02 -4.49 -12.57
CA LYS A 254 -17.40 -4.15 -12.19
C LYS A 254 -17.94 -5.00 -11.05
N GLN A 255 -17.58 -6.29 -11.01
CA GLN A 255 -17.93 -7.17 -9.89
C GLN A 255 -17.26 -6.69 -8.59
N ILE A 256 -15.96 -6.39 -8.62
CA ILE A 256 -15.22 -5.78 -7.50
C ILE A 256 -15.89 -4.48 -7.04
N ALA A 257 -16.20 -3.59 -7.98
CA ALA A 257 -16.86 -2.33 -7.71
C ALA A 257 -18.25 -2.52 -7.06
N THR A 258 -18.97 -3.59 -7.41
CA THR A 258 -20.26 -3.94 -6.78
C THR A 258 -20.06 -4.25 -5.30
N TYR A 259 -19.08 -5.10 -4.96
CA TYR A 259 -18.80 -5.45 -3.56
C TYR A 259 -18.38 -4.24 -2.72
N LEU A 260 -17.54 -3.37 -3.26
CA LEU A 260 -17.11 -2.16 -2.56
C LEU A 260 -18.27 -1.17 -2.38
N LYS A 261 -19.12 -1.02 -3.40
CA LYS A 261 -20.33 -0.19 -3.33
C LYS A 261 -21.28 -0.67 -2.24
N ASP A 262 -21.55 -1.97 -2.17
CA ASP A 262 -22.47 -2.56 -1.18
C ASP A 262 -21.95 -2.43 0.26
N GLN A 263 -20.62 -2.30 0.43
CA GLN A 263 -19.99 -2.03 1.71
C GLN A 263 -19.90 -0.54 2.07
N GLY A 264 -20.30 0.37 1.18
CA GLY A 264 -20.38 1.80 1.46
C GLY A 264 -19.18 2.65 1.01
N ILE A 265 -18.38 2.19 0.02
CA ILE A 265 -17.27 2.99 -0.51
C ILE A 265 -17.73 4.32 -1.11
N VAL A 266 -18.90 4.34 -1.78
CA VAL A 266 -19.42 5.52 -2.48
C VAL A 266 -19.72 6.67 -1.51
N PRO A 267 -20.57 6.49 -0.47
CA PRO A 267 -20.82 7.55 0.50
C PRO A 267 -19.55 7.96 1.26
N ALA A 268 -18.60 7.05 1.49
CA ALA A 268 -17.33 7.38 2.13
C ALA A 268 -16.46 8.34 1.29
N LEU A 269 -16.31 8.07 -0.01
CA LEU A 269 -15.57 8.92 -0.94
C LEU A 269 -16.27 10.27 -1.17
N VAL A 270 -17.60 10.26 -1.35
CA VAL A 270 -18.39 11.48 -1.53
C VAL A 270 -18.31 12.37 -0.29
N GLY A 271 -18.41 11.78 0.90
CA GLY A 271 -18.23 12.49 2.17
C GLY A 271 -16.86 13.15 2.28
N GLN A 272 -15.80 12.46 1.86
CA GLN A 272 -14.44 12.98 1.88
C GLN A 272 -14.22 14.17 0.94
N LEU A 273 -14.78 14.11 -0.27
CA LEU A 273 -14.74 15.24 -1.21
C LEU A 273 -15.47 16.47 -0.64
N ALA A 274 -16.63 16.26 0.00
CA ALA A 274 -17.37 17.31 0.66
C ALA A 274 -16.60 17.92 1.84
N PHE A 275 -15.92 17.08 2.63
CA PHE A 275 -15.02 17.54 3.69
C PHE A 275 -13.89 18.39 3.13
N TRP A 276 -13.24 17.99 2.04
CA TRP A 276 -12.17 18.78 1.44
C TRP A 276 -12.66 20.13 0.90
N ALA A 277 -13.85 20.18 0.30
CA ALA A 277 -14.44 21.44 -0.15
C ALA A 277 -14.69 22.41 1.02
N ASN A 278 -15.32 21.91 2.08
CA ASN A 278 -15.84 22.76 3.15
C ASN A 278 -14.79 23.08 4.21
N GLU A 279 -14.07 22.06 4.69
CA GLU A 279 -13.16 22.17 5.83
C GLU A 279 -11.73 22.49 5.40
N TRP A 280 -11.28 21.90 4.28
CA TRP A 280 -9.90 22.07 3.79
C TRP A 280 -9.79 23.05 2.62
N LYS A 281 -10.87 23.77 2.29
CA LYS A 281 -10.89 24.80 1.23
C LYS A 281 -10.28 24.28 -0.08
N PHE A 282 -10.74 23.11 -0.50
CA PHE A 282 -10.32 22.40 -1.71
C PHE A 282 -8.90 21.81 -1.69
N MET A 283 -8.20 21.82 -0.56
CA MET A 283 -6.90 21.15 -0.42
C MET A 283 -7.09 19.67 -0.05
N PHE A 284 -6.30 18.77 -0.66
CA PHE A 284 -6.43 17.32 -0.47
C PHE A 284 -5.10 16.54 -0.37
N GLY A 285 -3.96 17.16 -0.70
CA GLY A 285 -2.62 16.54 -0.61
C GLY A 285 -2.49 15.23 -1.41
N ASP A 286 -1.71 14.28 -0.90
CA ASP A 286 -1.45 12.99 -1.57
C ASP A 286 -2.68 12.07 -1.66
N CYS A 287 -3.76 12.41 -0.95
CA CYS A 287 -4.97 11.59 -0.85
C CYS A 287 -6.00 11.87 -1.95
N GLY A 288 -5.97 13.04 -2.60
CA GLY A 288 -7.04 13.39 -3.55
C GLY A 288 -6.99 12.61 -4.85
N ASP A 289 -5.79 12.33 -5.37
CA ASP A 289 -5.62 11.53 -6.59
C ASP A 289 -6.29 10.16 -6.46
N PRO A 290 -5.94 9.29 -5.49
CA PRO A 290 -6.57 7.98 -5.38
C PRO A 290 -8.08 8.08 -5.09
N ALA A 291 -8.54 9.07 -4.31
CA ALA A 291 -9.97 9.22 -3.99
C ALA A 291 -10.82 9.59 -5.21
N VAL A 292 -10.40 10.61 -5.97
CA VAL A 292 -11.17 11.10 -7.13
C VAL A 292 -11.12 10.09 -8.28
N VAL A 293 -9.99 9.41 -8.47
CA VAL A 293 -9.86 8.36 -9.48
C VAL A 293 -10.74 7.15 -9.12
N ALA A 294 -10.72 6.68 -7.86
CA ALA A 294 -11.62 5.62 -7.40
C ALA A 294 -13.10 5.99 -7.64
N LEU A 295 -13.51 7.21 -7.31
CA LEU A 295 -14.88 7.69 -7.54
C LEU A 295 -15.23 7.74 -9.03
N LEU A 296 -14.30 8.17 -9.88
CA LEU A 296 -14.48 8.15 -11.34
C LEU A 296 -14.72 6.73 -11.86
N HIS A 297 -13.93 5.75 -11.41
CA HIS A 297 -14.14 4.36 -11.82
C HIS A 297 -15.49 3.81 -11.38
N LEU A 298 -15.90 4.09 -10.14
CA LEU A 298 -17.25 3.77 -9.66
C LEU A 298 -18.33 4.40 -10.55
N ALA A 299 -18.17 5.66 -10.96
CA ALA A 299 -19.13 6.34 -11.84
C ALA A 299 -19.17 5.75 -13.26
N ARG A 300 -18.03 5.26 -13.78
CA ARG A 300 -17.98 4.53 -15.05
C ARG A 300 -18.71 3.18 -14.97
N TYR A 301 -18.52 2.44 -13.88
CA TYR A 301 -19.19 1.14 -13.69
C TYR A 301 -20.69 1.29 -13.39
N PHE A 302 -21.05 2.33 -12.63
CA PHE A 302 -22.41 2.63 -12.18
C PHE A 302 -22.76 4.10 -12.42
N PRO A 303 -23.16 4.48 -13.65
CA PRO A 303 -23.50 5.88 -13.95
C PRO A 303 -24.60 6.47 -13.06
N SER A 304 -25.45 5.64 -12.44
CA SER A 304 -26.51 6.10 -11.53
C SER A 304 -25.98 6.79 -10.27
N ILE A 305 -24.78 6.45 -9.79
CA ILE A 305 -24.23 7.07 -8.56
C ILE A 305 -24.01 8.58 -8.73
N VAL A 306 -23.84 9.05 -9.96
CA VAL A 306 -23.70 10.48 -10.25
C VAL A 306 -24.96 11.22 -9.81
N LYS A 307 -26.14 10.69 -10.14
CA LYS A 307 -27.43 11.29 -9.80
C LYS A 307 -27.87 10.98 -8.38
N ASP A 308 -27.62 9.75 -7.93
CA ASP A 308 -28.19 9.25 -6.69
C ASP A 308 -27.35 9.67 -5.46
N GLU A 309 -26.04 9.86 -5.63
CA GLU A 309 -25.09 10.03 -4.51
C GLU A 309 -24.22 11.30 -4.65
N ILE A 310 -23.71 11.61 -5.85
CA ILE A 310 -22.81 12.76 -6.06
C ILE A 310 -23.59 14.07 -6.16
N GLU A 311 -24.55 14.18 -7.10
CA GLU A 311 -25.36 15.39 -7.33
C GLU A 311 -26.05 15.94 -6.06
N PRO A 312 -26.64 15.10 -5.18
CA PRO A 312 -27.27 15.59 -3.96
C PRO A 312 -26.27 16.18 -2.95
N ASN A 313 -24.98 15.88 -3.07
CA ASN A 313 -23.95 16.39 -2.18
C ASN A 313 -23.27 17.66 -2.75
N ALA A 314 -23.77 18.82 -2.31
CA ALA A 314 -23.27 20.12 -2.77
C ALA A 314 -21.76 20.33 -2.54
N GLY A 315 -21.20 19.78 -1.46
CA GLY A 315 -19.76 19.88 -1.18
C GLY A 315 -18.93 19.08 -2.18
N ALA A 316 -19.33 17.84 -2.47
CA ALA A 316 -18.64 17.00 -3.45
C ALA A 316 -18.74 17.59 -4.87
N VAL A 317 -19.91 18.09 -5.26
CA VAL A 317 -20.10 18.78 -6.56
C VAL A 317 -19.21 20.02 -6.66
N ALA A 318 -19.15 20.84 -5.61
CA ALA A 318 -18.28 22.01 -5.57
C ALA A 318 -16.79 21.62 -5.71
N PHE A 319 -16.36 20.55 -5.03
CA PHE A 319 -15.00 20.04 -5.13
C PHE A 319 -14.63 19.62 -6.56
N ILE A 320 -15.48 18.80 -7.20
CA ILE A 320 -15.26 18.31 -8.56
C ILE A 320 -15.14 19.48 -9.54
N ARG A 321 -16.07 20.43 -9.48
CA ARG A 321 -16.07 21.60 -10.37
C ARG A 321 -14.87 22.51 -10.14
N HIS A 322 -14.49 22.74 -8.88
CA HIS A 322 -13.30 23.53 -8.55
C HIS A 322 -12.04 22.92 -9.16
N ASN A 323 -11.83 21.61 -9.00
CA ASN A 323 -10.65 20.92 -9.54
C ASN A 323 -10.67 20.85 -11.07
N ALA A 324 -11.84 20.67 -11.68
CA ALA A 324 -11.99 20.72 -13.14
C ALA A 324 -11.65 22.10 -13.70
N GLU A 325 -12.09 23.17 -13.04
CA GLU A 325 -11.73 24.55 -13.40
C GLU A 325 -10.23 24.81 -13.21
N TYR A 326 -9.66 24.37 -12.08
CA TYR A 326 -8.23 24.48 -11.82
C TYR A 326 -7.40 23.74 -12.89
N HIS A 327 -7.83 22.55 -13.31
CA HIS A 327 -7.22 21.81 -14.41
C HIS A 327 -7.25 22.63 -15.71
N ARG A 328 -8.43 23.16 -16.07
CA ARG A 328 -8.61 23.97 -17.29
C ARG A 328 -7.77 25.26 -17.26
N ALA A 329 -7.66 25.93 -16.11
CA ALA A 329 -6.87 27.15 -15.95
C ALA A 329 -5.35 26.91 -16.05
N ASN A 330 -4.89 25.70 -15.73
CA ASN A 330 -3.48 25.32 -15.75
C ASN A 330 -3.07 24.43 -16.94
N ALA A 331 -4.03 24.09 -17.82
CA ALA A 331 -3.81 23.35 -19.06
C ALA A 331 -2.99 24.19 -20.05
N GLY A 332 -1.66 24.22 -19.86
CA GLY A 332 -0.71 25.02 -20.63
C GLY A 332 0.49 25.52 -19.83
N ARG A 333 0.55 25.23 -18.52
CA ARG A 333 1.74 25.44 -17.67
C ARG A 333 2.26 24.06 -17.30
N SER A 334 3.43 23.68 -17.80
CA SER A 334 3.97 22.32 -17.65
C SER A 334 4.14 21.90 -16.18
N ALA A 335 4.14 20.58 -15.96
CA ALA A 335 4.16 19.78 -14.72
C ALA A 335 2.79 19.29 -14.20
N PHE A 336 1.72 20.09 -14.20
CA PHE A 336 0.43 19.65 -13.60
C PHE A 336 -0.57 19.02 -14.58
N GLY A 337 -0.50 19.35 -15.87
CA GLY A 337 -1.51 18.96 -16.87
C GLY A 337 -1.22 17.70 -17.70
N ALA A 338 -0.18 16.93 -17.37
CA ALA A 338 0.27 15.79 -18.19
C ALA A 338 0.04 14.41 -17.56
N HIS A 339 -0.32 14.35 -16.27
CA HIS A 339 -0.62 13.08 -15.62
C HIS A 339 -2.06 12.66 -15.92
N ARG A 340 -2.16 11.67 -16.82
CA ARG A 340 -3.36 11.08 -17.42
C ARG A 340 -4.36 10.52 -16.39
N GLU A 341 -3.94 10.41 -15.13
CA GLU A 341 -4.66 9.78 -14.01
C GLU A 341 -4.57 10.61 -12.71
N SER A 342 -4.41 11.94 -12.81
CA SER A 342 -4.49 12.83 -11.64
C SER A 342 -5.94 13.10 -11.20
N ALA A 343 -6.14 13.53 -9.96
CA ALA A 343 -7.43 14.01 -9.45
C ALA A 343 -8.04 15.08 -10.35
N TYR A 344 -7.21 15.95 -10.93
CA TYR A 344 -7.64 17.04 -11.79
C TYR A 344 -8.24 16.53 -13.11
N SER A 345 -7.55 15.62 -13.79
CA SER A 345 -8.05 14.95 -15.00
C SER A 345 -9.34 14.18 -14.71
N ALA A 346 -9.37 13.44 -13.59
CA ALA A 346 -10.54 12.70 -13.18
C ALA A 346 -11.74 13.60 -12.86
N SER A 347 -11.49 14.77 -12.24
CA SER A 347 -12.52 15.77 -11.93
C SER A 347 -13.16 16.36 -13.19
N VAL A 348 -12.41 16.56 -14.28
CA VAL A 348 -12.98 17.02 -15.56
C VAL A 348 -13.98 16.01 -16.13
N ILE A 349 -13.69 14.71 -16.01
CA ILE A 349 -14.57 13.65 -16.49
C ILE A 349 -15.82 13.55 -15.61
N LEU A 350 -15.64 13.60 -14.28
CA LEU A 350 -16.74 13.63 -13.33
C LEU A 350 -17.65 14.86 -13.54
N GLU A 351 -17.08 16.03 -13.83
CA GLU A 351 -17.85 17.23 -14.20
C GLU A 351 -18.69 17.00 -15.46
N ALA A 352 -18.14 16.36 -16.50
CA ALA A 352 -18.90 16.02 -17.70
C ALA A 352 -20.07 15.07 -17.36
N PHE A 353 -19.86 14.08 -16.50
CA PHE A 353 -20.93 13.17 -16.06
C PHE A 353 -22.02 13.90 -15.27
N LEU A 354 -21.66 14.84 -14.38
CA LEU A 354 -22.62 15.70 -13.68
C LEU A 354 -23.46 16.54 -14.64
N ASP A 355 -22.87 16.97 -15.75
CA ASP A 355 -23.57 17.72 -16.80
C ASP A 355 -24.40 16.82 -17.74
N GLY A 356 -24.42 15.50 -17.52
CA GLY A 356 -25.07 14.54 -18.42
C GLY A 356 -24.39 14.40 -19.79
N LYS A 357 -23.11 14.77 -19.88
CA LYS A 357 -22.29 14.69 -21.09
C LYS A 357 -21.47 13.39 -21.11
N PRO A 358 -21.11 12.89 -22.31
CA PRO A 358 -20.21 11.75 -22.41
C PRO A 358 -18.81 12.08 -21.87
N GLU A 359 -18.03 11.04 -21.57
CA GLU A 359 -16.62 11.19 -21.20
C GLU A 359 -15.87 11.97 -22.30
N PRO A 360 -15.20 13.08 -21.97
CA PRO A 360 -14.51 13.88 -22.97
C PRO A 360 -13.38 13.06 -23.62
N PRO A 361 -13.16 13.22 -24.94
CA PRO A 361 -12.08 12.52 -25.63
C PRO A 361 -10.74 12.90 -25.00
N MET A 362 -9.86 11.91 -24.85
CA MET A 362 -8.52 12.18 -24.33
C MET A 362 -7.75 13.07 -25.30
N PRO A 363 -7.09 14.13 -24.81
CA PRO A 363 -6.22 14.94 -25.64
C PRO A 363 -5.14 14.06 -26.28
N THR A 364 -4.89 14.19 -27.58
CA THR A 364 -3.80 13.44 -28.22
C THR A 364 -2.44 13.91 -27.70
N LYS A 365 -1.40 13.07 -27.86
CA LYS A 365 -0.02 13.49 -27.55
C LYS A 365 0.36 14.76 -28.32
N GLU A 366 -0.16 14.95 -29.54
CA GLU A 366 0.06 16.17 -30.32
C GLU A 366 -0.69 17.37 -29.76
N GLU A 367 -1.91 17.20 -29.26
CA GLU A 367 -2.69 18.26 -28.61
C GLU A 367 -2.08 18.70 -27.28
N LEU A 368 -1.50 17.76 -26.53
CA LEU A 368 -0.73 18.06 -25.31
C LEU A 368 0.60 18.76 -25.64
N ALA A 369 1.29 18.33 -26.69
CA ALA A 369 2.54 18.97 -27.15
C ALA A 369 2.31 20.38 -27.72
N ALA A 370 1.18 20.62 -28.41
CA ALA A 370 0.79 21.93 -28.94
C ALA A 370 0.37 22.93 -27.85
N ARG A 371 0.01 22.45 -26.65
CA ARG A 371 -0.34 23.26 -25.48
C ARG A 371 0.85 23.55 -24.56
N ALA A 372 1.99 22.88 -24.76
CA ALA A 372 3.21 23.25 -24.08
C ALA A 372 3.60 24.67 -24.52
N PRO A 373 3.91 25.60 -23.58
CA PRO A 373 4.29 26.94 -23.95
C PRO A 373 5.53 26.85 -24.84
N GLY A 374 5.42 27.43 -26.04
CA GLY A 374 6.36 27.24 -27.14
C GLY A 374 7.80 27.23 -26.68
N GLY A 375 8.48 26.13 -26.99
CA GLY A 375 9.92 26.02 -26.80
C GLY A 375 10.61 27.26 -27.33
N MET A 376 11.43 27.88 -26.48
CA MET A 376 12.38 28.89 -26.90
C MET A 376 13.04 28.39 -28.18
N GLY A 377 12.92 29.22 -29.23
CA GLY A 377 13.49 28.93 -30.52
C GLY A 377 14.95 28.52 -30.37
N SER A 378 15.32 27.48 -31.11
CA SER A 378 16.69 27.11 -31.41
C SER A 378 17.43 28.33 -31.97
N GLY A 379 18.02 29.13 -31.09
CA GLY A 379 19.00 30.15 -31.44
C GLY A 379 20.23 29.43 -31.94
N GLY A 380 20.47 29.57 -33.25
CA GLY A 380 21.61 28.97 -33.93
C GLY A 380 22.94 29.35 -33.27
N PHE A 381 23.73 28.33 -32.96
CA PHE A 381 25.17 28.50 -32.79
C PHE A 381 25.77 28.78 -34.17
N GLY A 382 26.22 30.01 -34.37
CA GLY A 382 27.01 30.42 -35.53
C GLY A 382 28.21 31.24 -35.10
N GLY A 383 29.41 30.73 -35.39
CA GLY A 383 30.56 31.56 -35.79
C GLY A 383 31.68 31.81 -34.77
N PHE A 384 32.77 31.07 -34.97
CA PHE A 384 34.20 31.36 -34.74
C PHE A 384 34.73 31.69 -33.34
#